data_AF-A0A1G3V5F8-F1
#
_entry.id   AF-A0A1G3V5F8-F1
#
_cell.length_a   1.000
_cell.length_b   1.000
_cell.length_c   1.000
_cell.angle_alpha   90.00
_cell.angle_beta   90.00
_cell.angle_gamma   90.00
#
_symmetry.space_group_name_H-M   'P 1'
#
loop_
_entity.id
_entity.type
_entity.pdbx_description
1 polymer ?
#
loop_
_entity_poly.entity_id
_entity_poly.type
_entity_poly.pdbx_seq_one_letter_code
_entity_poly.pdbx_strand_id
1 'polypeptide(L)'
;MRKHKYNQIVLSVSATVSPFIMLFGLYVIFHGHYSPGGGFQGGTMLAAALLLIRLAAGFDIAQLQFKRILGTPLGSIGVLIYFGTGFLAMISGGEFLNYGFLPFAGFTEDGLRSLGILMVEIGVGVAVMAILVAIYDDLLEGYLHD
;
A
#
# COMPACT_ATOMS: atom_id res chain seq x y z
N MET A 1 -31.62 -6.03 -11.61
CA MET A 1 -30.65 -5.32 -10.76
C MET A 1 -31.13 -3.91 -10.49
N ARG A 2 -31.52 -3.58 -9.25
CA ARG A 2 -31.87 -2.18 -8.90
C ARG A 2 -30.60 -1.33 -9.04
N LYS A 3 -30.59 -0.38 -9.98
CA LYS A 3 -29.58 0.70 -9.99
C LYS A 3 -29.78 1.50 -8.71
N HIS A 4 -29.07 1.13 -7.64
CA HIS A 4 -29.02 1.97 -6.45
C HIS A 4 -28.38 3.29 -6.87
N LYS A 5 -29.19 4.35 -6.88
CA LYS A 5 -28.69 5.71 -7.05
C LYS A 5 -27.71 5.97 -5.91
N TYR A 6 -26.45 6.23 -6.23
CA TYR A 6 -25.45 6.60 -5.24
C TYR A 6 -25.94 7.80 -4.44
N ASN A 7 -25.72 7.79 -3.12
CA ASN A 7 -25.95 8.98 -2.32
C ASN A 7 -24.91 10.03 -2.72
N GLN A 8 -25.36 11.11 -3.35
CA GLN A 8 -24.49 12.16 -3.87
C GLN A 8 -23.63 12.80 -2.79
N ILE A 9 -24.17 12.96 -1.57
CA ILE A 9 -23.42 13.52 -0.45
C ILE A 9 -22.28 12.58 -0.06
N VAL A 10 -22.56 11.27 0.08
CA VAL A 10 -21.54 10.27 0.43
C VAL A 10 -20.47 10.20 -0.66
N LEU A 11 -20.87 10.17 -1.93
CA LEU A 11 -19.92 10.12 -3.05
C LEU A 11 -19.02 11.37 -3.09
N SER A 12 -19.60 12.56 -2.98
CA SER A 12 -18.83 13.81 -2.98
C SER A 12 -17.85 13.89 -1.81
N VAL A 13 -18.30 13.58 -0.59
CA VAL A 13 -17.44 13.59 0.60
C VAL A 13 -16.32 12.55 0.47
N SER A 14 -16.64 11.32 0.08
CA SER A 14 -15.65 10.26 -0.11
C SER A 14 -14.62 10.63 -1.18
N ALA A 15 -15.05 11.18 -2.31
CA ALA A 15 -14.17 11.63 -3.39
C ALA A 15 -13.25 12.77 -2.95
N THR A 16 -13.75 13.69 -2.12
CA THR A 16 -12.94 14.79 -1.58
C THR A 16 -11.94 14.32 -0.53
N VAL A 17 -12.34 13.44 0.40
CA VAL A 17 -11.52 13.03 1.55
C VAL A 17 -10.48 11.97 1.18
N SER A 18 -10.79 11.06 0.26
CA SER A 18 -9.90 9.98 -0.19
C SER A 18 -8.46 10.44 -0.54
N PRO A 19 -8.23 11.48 -1.36
CA PRO A 19 -6.87 11.94 -1.66
C PRO A 19 -6.11 12.49 -0.44
N PHE A 20 -6.79 13.07 0.55
CA PHE A 20 -6.15 13.50 1.79
C PHE A 20 -5.74 12.31 2.66
N ILE A 21 -6.57 11.26 2.73
CA ILE A 21 -6.20 10.01 3.39
C ILE A 21 -5.00 9.38 2.68
N MET A 22 -4.98 9.37 1.34
CA MET A 22 -3.86 8.84 0.57
C MET A 22 -2.56 9.61 0.86
N LEU A 23 -2.62 10.95 0.83
CA LEU A 23 -1.48 11.81 1.12
C LEU A 23 -0.94 11.58 2.54
N PHE A 24 -1.83 11.47 3.53
CA PHE A 24 -1.43 11.20 4.90
C PHE A 24 -0.88 9.78 5.06
N GLY A 25 -1.46 8.78 4.40
CA GLY A 25 -0.92 7.42 4.36
C GLY A 25 0.49 7.36 3.78
N LEU A 26 0.76 8.10 2.71
CA LEU A 26 2.12 8.26 2.17
C LEU A 26 3.05 8.92 3.20
N TYR A 27 2.61 10.00 3.86
CA TYR A 27 3.39 10.64 4.92
C TYR A 27 3.79 9.63 6.03
N VAL A 28 2.84 8.81 6.49
CA VAL A 28 3.07 7.76 7.51
C VAL A 28 4.06 6.70 7.03
N ILE A 29 4.06 6.35 5.74
CA ILE A 29 5.06 5.43 5.16
C ILE A 29 6.44 6.09 5.15
N PHE A 30 6.57 7.31 4.64
CA PHE A 30 7.88 7.98 4.48
C PHE A 30 8.54 8.36 5.82
N HIS A 31 7.76 8.52 6.88
CA HIS A 31 8.25 8.97 8.19
C HIS A 31 8.21 7.87 9.27
N GLY A 32 8.02 6.60 8.90
CA GLY A 32 7.90 5.51 9.86
C GLY A 32 9.16 5.27 10.69
N HIS A 33 10.33 5.57 10.14
CA HIS A 33 11.60 5.51 10.89
C HIS A 33 11.80 6.61 11.95
N TYR A 34 11.06 7.71 11.91
CA TYR A 34 11.18 8.83 12.86
C TYR A 34 9.97 9.01 13.77
N SER A 35 8.83 8.45 13.40
CA SER A 35 7.53 8.70 14.04
C SER A 35 6.74 7.40 14.19
N PRO A 36 5.78 7.32 15.13
CA PRO A 36 4.89 6.17 15.22
C PRO A 36 4.14 5.96 13.91
N GLY A 37 4.29 4.79 13.29
CA GLY A 37 3.72 4.53 11.96
C GLY A 37 4.49 3.47 11.20
N GLY A 38 4.61 3.68 9.88
CA GLY A 38 5.34 2.82 8.96
C GLY A 38 4.48 2.22 7.85
N GLY A 39 5.08 1.23 7.17
CA GLY A 39 4.50 0.60 5.98
C GLY A 39 3.11 0.00 6.21
N PHE A 40 2.91 -0.73 7.31
CA PHE A 40 1.63 -1.42 7.55
C PHE A 40 0.47 -0.44 7.77
N GLN A 41 0.64 0.53 8.67
CA GLN A 41 -0.40 1.50 9.02
C GLN A 41 -0.68 2.39 7.82
N GLY A 42 0.34 2.93 7.17
CA GLY A 42 0.16 3.76 5.99
C GLY A 42 -0.45 3.01 4.81
N GLY A 43 -0.03 1.76 4.56
CA GLY A 43 -0.65 0.87 3.57
C GLY A 43 -2.13 0.61 3.85
N THR A 44 -2.50 0.43 5.11
CA THR A 44 -3.89 0.28 5.55
C THR A 44 -4.70 1.55 5.29
N MET A 45 -4.11 2.73 5.48
CA MET A 45 -4.76 4.01 5.16
C MET A 45 -4.96 4.17 3.64
N LEU A 46 -3.98 3.79 2.83
CA LEU A 46 -4.12 3.78 1.36
C LEU A 46 -5.25 2.84 0.93
N ALA A 47 -5.32 1.63 1.50
CA ALA A 47 -6.42 0.71 1.25
C ALA A 47 -7.75 1.33 1.67
N ALA A 48 -7.86 1.90 2.88
CA ALA A 48 -9.08 2.53 3.37
C ALA A 48 -9.58 3.64 2.43
N ALA A 49 -8.67 4.46 1.87
CA ALA A 49 -9.02 5.51 0.91
C ALA A 49 -9.61 4.93 -0.39
N LEU A 50 -9.08 3.79 -0.86
CA LEU A 50 -9.58 3.07 -2.04
C LEU A 50 -10.92 2.37 -1.76
N LEU A 51 -11.06 1.74 -0.60
CA LEU A 51 -12.28 1.07 -0.11
C LEU A 51 -13.42 2.07 0.10
N LEU A 52 -13.12 3.27 0.58
CA LEU A 52 -14.09 4.34 0.74
C LEU A 52 -14.78 4.69 -0.59
N ILE A 53 -14.03 4.71 -1.70
CA ILE A 53 -14.57 4.95 -3.04
C ILE A 53 -15.35 3.74 -3.56
N ARG A 54 -14.90 2.51 -3.27
CA ARG A 54 -15.65 1.28 -3.60
C ARG A 54 -17.02 1.25 -2.96
N LEU A 55 -17.11 1.66 -1.70
CA LEU A 55 -18.36 1.77 -0.96
C LEU A 55 -19.27 2.90 -1.46
N ALA A 56 -18.70 4.05 -1.83
CA ALA A 56 -19.47 5.23 -2.20
C ALA A 56 -19.92 5.26 -3.67
N ALA A 57 -19.09 4.75 -4.58
CA ALA A 57 -19.28 4.81 -6.04
C ALA A 57 -19.62 3.45 -6.68
N GLY A 58 -19.62 2.36 -5.89
CA GLY A 58 -19.80 1.00 -6.40
C GLY A 58 -18.57 0.46 -7.12
N PHE A 59 -18.64 -0.82 -7.48
CA PHE A 59 -17.52 -1.57 -8.05
C PHE A 59 -17.01 -0.95 -9.36
N ASP A 60 -17.89 -0.79 -10.36
CA ASP A 60 -17.50 -0.38 -11.72
C ASP A 60 -16.73 0.94 -11.77
N ILE A 61 -17.19 1.96 -11.03
CA ILE A 61 -16.55 3.28 -11.00
C ILE A 61 -15.24 3.22 -10.21
N ALA A 62 -15.22 2.51 -9.09
CA ALA A 62 -14.04 2.47 -8.23
C ALA A 62 -12.85 1.71 -8.85
N GLN A 63 -13.12 0.80 -9.80
CA GLN A 63 -12.10 0.11 -10.59
C GLN A 63 -11.28 1.06 -11.49
N LEU A 64 -11.74 2.30 -11.73
CA LEU A 64 -10.96 3.32 -12.44
C LEU A 64 -9.75 3.82 -11.63
N GLN A 65 -9.83 3.82 -10.30
CA GLN A 65 -8.73 4.26 -9.44
C GLN A 65 -7.70 3.15 -9.20
N PHE A 66 -8.17 1.94 -8.95
CA PHE A 66 -7.32 0.78 -8.71
C PHE A 66 -8.04 -0.45 -9.23
N LYS A 67 -7.47 -1.09 -10.25
CA LYS A 67 -8.05 -2.26 -10.88
C LYS A 67 -7.79 -3.49 -10.00
N ARG A 68 -8.81 -4.32 -9.78
CA ARG A 68 -8.75 -5.57 -9.03
C ARG A 68 -7.61 -6.48 -9.48
N ILE A 69 -7.42 -6.59 -10.80
CA ILE A 69 -6.34 -7.40 -11.40
C ILE A 69 -4.93 -7.00 -10.93
N LEU A 70 -4.75 -5.79 -10.40
CA LEU A 70 -3.48 -5.30 -9.86
C LEU A 70 -3.25 -5.66 -8.39
N GLY A 71 -4.28 -6.10 -7.66
CA GLY A 71 -4.20 -6.42 -6.24
C GLY A 71 -3.10 -7.43 -5.92
N THR A 72 -3.22 -8.65 -6.45
CA THR A 72 -2.23 -9.71 -6.23
C THR A 72 -0.84 -9.37 -6.80
N PRO A 73 -0.70 -8.88 -8.06
CA PRO A 73 0.61 -8.51 -8.58
C PRO A 73 1.33 -7.42 -7.78
N LEU A 74 0.64 -6.36 -7.37
CA LEU A 74 1.25 -5.30 -6.55
C LEU A 74 1.54 -5.80 -5.13
N GLY A 75 0.68 -6.65 -4.58
CA GLY A 75 0.91 -7.37 -3.33
C GLY A 75 2.25 -8.11 -3.35
N SER A 76 2.44 -8.94 -4.38
CA SER A 76 3.67 -9.69 -4.60
C SER A 76 4.88 -8.79 -4.82
N ILE A 77 4.75 -7.70 -5.57
CA ILE A 77 5.84 -6.71 -5.76
C ILE A 77 6.26 -6.12 -4.40
N GLY A 78 5.30 -5.76 -3.55
CA GLY A 78 5.59 -5.24 -2.21
C GLY A 78 6.39 -6.23 -1.34
N VAL A 79 6.00 -7.51 -1.37
CA VAL A 79 6.73 -8.58 -0.68
C VAL A 79 8.12 -8.79 -1.28
N LEU A 80 8.26 -8.71 -2.61
CA LEU A 80 9.55 -8.80 -3.30
C LEU A 80 10.47 -7.62 -2.96
N ILE A 81 9.94 -6.42 -2.72
CA ILE A 81 10.74 -5.28 -2.25
C ILE A 81 11.28 -5.55 -0.84
N TYR A 82 10.44 -6.03 0.08
CA TYR A 82 10.87 -6.42 1.43
C TYR A 82 11.96 -7.49 1.40
N PHE A 83 11.69 -8.60 0.70
CA PHE A 83 12.61 -9.72 0.59
C PHE A 83 13.89 -9.32 -0.14
N GLY A 84 13.76 -8.59 -1.25
CA GLY A 84 14.87 -8.10 -2.06
C GLY A 84 15.79 -7.17 -1.29
N THR A 85 15.25 -6.29 -0.44
CA THR A 85 16.07 -5.41 0.41
C THR A 85 16.94 -6.22 1.38
N GLY A 86 16.36 -7.21 2.05
CA GLY A 86 17.14 -8.09 2.94
C GLY A 86 18.11 -9.02 2.21
N PHE A 87 17.71 -9.52 1.04
CA PHE A 87 18.55 -10.38 0.19
C PHE A 87 19.75 -9.61 -0.38
N LEU A 88 19.56 -8.35 -0.78
CA LEU A 88 20.63 -7.47 -1.22
C LEU A 88 21.69 -7.26 -0.12
N ALA A 89 21.28 -7.08 1.13
CA ALA A 89 22.21 -7.00 2.26
C ALA A 89 23.04 -8.29 2.43
N MET A 90 22.41 -9.46 2.23
CA MET A 90 23.09 -10.75 2.35
C MET A 90 24.16 -10.98 1.27
N ILE A 91 23.82 -10.70 0.00
CA ILE A 91 24.79 -10.88 -1.10
C ILE A 91 25.98 -9.91 -0.99
N SER A 92 25.79 -8.81 -0.27
CA SER A 92 26.83 -7.83 0.04
C SER A 92 27.64 -8.17 1.31
N GLY A 93 27.43 -9.36 1.90
CA GLY A 93 28.22 -9.88 3.00
C GLY A 93 27.64 -9.63 4.40
N GLY A 94 26.42 -9.07 4.49
CA GLY A 94 25.70 -8.86 5.73
C GLY A 94 24.75 -10.02 6.09
N GLU A 95 24.05 -9.86 7.22
CA GLU A 95 22.90 -10.71 7.57
C GLU A 95 21.62 -10.18 6.90
N PHE A 96 20.55 -11.00 6.86
CA PHE A 96 19.27 -10.57 6.31
C PHE A 96 18.76 -9.31 7.02
N LEU A 97 18.39 -8.29 6.24
CA LEU A 97 17.97 -6.95 6.72
C LEU A 97 19.03 -6.18 7.52
N ASN A 98 20.31 -6.59 7.47
CA ASN A 98 21.40 -5.76 7.95
C ASN A 98 21.69 -4.64 6.94
N TYR A 99 20.93 -3.55 7.03
CA TYR A 99 20.94 -2.46 6.06
C TYR A 99 22.30 -1.77 5.89
N GLY A 100 23.21 -1.87 6.86
CA GLY A 100 24.57 -1.31 6.75
C GLY A 100 25.40 -1.94 5.63
N PHE A 101 25.00 -3.12 5.14
CA PHE A 101 25.65 -3.82 4.04
C PHE A 101 24.96 -3.59 2.69
N LEU A 102 23.95 -2.72 2.59
CA LEU A 102 23.32 -2.43 1.31
C LEU A 102 24.33 -1.81 0.33
N PRO A 103 24.39 -2.27 -0.94
CA PRO A 103 25.43 -1.89 -1.89
C PRO A 103 25.18 -0.51 -2.55
N PHE A 104 24.74 0.49 -1.79
CA PHE A 104 24.49 1.85 -2.28
C PHE A 104 25.65 2.77 -1.93
N ALA A 105 26.41 3.20 -2.95
CA ALA A 105 27.54 4.12 -2.77
C ALA A 105 27.07 5.52 -2.34
N GLY A 106 27.89 6.22 -1.54
CA GLY A 106 27.68 7.63 -1.18
C GLY A 106 26.85 7.87 0.08
N PHE A 107 26.44 6.82 0.80
CA PHE A 107 25.74 6.92 2.08
C PHE A 107 26.66 6.58 3.26
N THR A 108 26.43 7.23 4.40
CA THR A 108 26.94 6.75 5.70
C THR A 108 26.18 5.49 6.14
N GLU A 109 26.71 4.75 7.11
CA GLU A 109 26.02 3.56 7.64
C GLU A 109 24.61 3.89 8.16
N ASP A 110 24.45 5.00 8.87
CA ASP A 110 23.13 5.47 9.33
C ASP A 110 22.21 5.86 8.17
N GLY A 111 22.78 6.44 7.11
CA GLY A 111 22.05 6.76 5.88
C GLY A 111 21.54 5.51 5.17
N LEU A 112 22.37 4.46 5.06
CA LEU A 112 21.97 3.16 4.53
C LEU A 112 20.88 2.51 5.38
N ARG A 113 20.97 2.63 6.71
CA ARG A 113 19.96 2.12 7.63
C ARG A 113 18.61 2.81 7.44
N SER A 114 18.59 4.14 7.38
CA SER A 114 17.36 4.91 7.09
C SER A 114 16.77 4.55 5.72
N LEU A 115 17.61 4.44 4.68
CA LEU A 115 17.17 4.05 3.34
C LEU A 115 16.61 2.63 3.31
N GLY A 116 17.28 1.67 3.94
CA GLY A 116 16.83 0.28 4.01
C GLY A 116 15.49 0.12 4.73
N ILE A 117 15.30 0.84 5.85
CA ILE A 117 14.01 0.92 6.55
C ILE A 117 12.94 1.49 5.61
N LEU A 118 13.21 2.60 4.93
CA LEU A 118 12.26 3.20 4.00
C LEU A 118 11.87 2.24 2.86
N MET A 119 12.83 1.51 2.28
CA MET A 119 12.55 0.52 1.23
C MET A 119 11.60 -0.58 1.74
N VAL A 120 11.85 -1.07 2.96
CA VAL A 120 10.98 -2.05 3.62
C VAL A 120 9.59 -1.47 3.90
N GLU A 121 9.50 -0.24 4.40
CA GLU A 121 8.23 0.44 4.67
C GLU A 121 7.41 0.64 3.39
N ILE A 122 8.04 1.01 2.28
CA ILE A 122 7.39 1.10 0.97
C ILE A 122 6.92 -0.28 0.51
N GLY A 123 7.76 -1.31 0.58
CA GLY A 123 7.41 -2.67 0.19
C GLY A 123 6.22 -3.21 0.97
N VAL A 124 6.26 -3.11 2.30
CA VAL A 124 5.16 -3.50 3.19
C VAL A 124 3.91 -2.65 2.93
N GLY A 125 4.04 -1.33 2.73
CA GLY A 125 2.90 -0.45 2.48
C GLY A 125 2.17 -0.76 1.18
N VAL A 126 2.92 -1.03 0.10
CA VAL A 126 2.34 -1.47 -1.17
C VAL A 126 1.66 -2.84 -1.01
N ALA A 127 2.32 -3.78 -0.32
CA ALA A 127 1.77 -5.12 -0.10
C ALA A 127 0.44 -5.06 0.67
N VAL A 128 0.42 -4.35 1.81
CA VAL A 128 -0.76 -4.21 2.65
C VAL A 128 -1.89 -3.49 1.89
N MET A 129 -1.59 -2.38 1.22
CA MET A 129 -2.59 -1.66 0.43
C MET A 129 -3.25 -2.58 -0.61
N ALA A 130 -2.42 -3.25 -1.42
CA ALA A 130 -2.90 -4.03 -2.54
C ALA A 130 -3.67 -5.29 -2.10
N ILE A 131 -3.21 -5.98 -1.05
CA ILE A 131 -3.85 -7.19 -0.54
C ILE A 131 -5.16 -6.88 0.17
N LEU A 132 -5.25 -5.81 0.96
CA LEU A 132 -6.52 -5.43 1.59
C LEU A 132 -7.60 -5.08 0.55
N VAL A 133 -7.21 -4.39 -0.51
CA VAL A 133 -8.13 -4.08 -1.62
C VAL A 133 -8.50 -5.35 -2.39
N ALA A 134 -7.54 -6.26 -2.65
CA ALA A 134 -7.80 -7.53 -3.31
C ALA A 134 -8.78 -8.40 -2.52
N ILE A 135 -8.55 -8.57 -1.21
CA ILE A 135 -9.44 -9.33 -0.32
C ILE A 135 -10.86 -8.77 -0.39
N TYR A 136 -11.01 -7.45 -0.31
CA TYR A 136 -12.33 -6.82 -0.39
C TYR A 136 -13.01 -7.06 -1.75
N ASP A 137 -12.29 -6.86 -2.85
CA ASP A 137 -12.82 -7.04 -4.20
C ASP A 137 -13.19 -8.52 -4.45
N ASP A 138 -12.41 -9.48 -3.92
CA ASP A 138 -12.67 -10.92 -4.01
C ASP A 138 -13.88 -11.35 -3.18
N LEU A 139 -14.06 -10.78 -1.97
CA LEU A 139 -15.24 -11.03 -1.14
C LEU A 139 -16.54 -10.56 -1.80
N LEU A 140 -16.48 -9.53 -2.65
CA LEU A 140 -17.64 -9.04 -3.39
C LEU A 140 -17.97 -9.87 -4.63
N GLU A 141 -16.99 -10.54 -5.23
CA GLU A 141 -17.23 -11.39 -6.42
C GLU A 141 -18.16 -12.56 -6.10
N GLY A 142 -18.07 -13.13 -4.89
CA GLY A 142 -18.97 -14.18 -4.43
C GLY A 142 -20.46 -13.78 -4.42
N TYR A 143 -20.78 -12.48 -4.49
CA TYR A 143 -22.15 -11.97 -4.54
C TYR A 143 -22.62 -11.56 -5.94
N LEU A 144 -21.71 -11.51 -6.93
CA LEU A 144 -22.02 -11.02 -8.29
C LEU A 144 -22.33 -12.15 -9.28
N HIS A 145 -22.06 -13.41 -8.89
CA HIS A 145 -22.30 -14.62 -9.69
C HIS A 145 -23.50 -15.46 -9.24
N ASP A 146 -24.24 -15.01 -8.22
CA ASP A 146 -25.55 -15.54 -7.79
C ASP A 146 -26.69 -14.61 -8.25
#